data_AF-A0AAE0JC13-F1
#
_entry.id   AF-A0AAE0JC13-F1
#
_cell.length_a   1.000
_cell.length_b   1.000
_cell.length_c   1.000
_cell.angle_alpha   90.00
_cell.angle_beta   90.00
_cell.angle_gamma   90.00
#
_symmetry.space_group_name_H-M   'P 1'
#
loop_
_entity.id
_entity.type
_entity.pdbx_description
1 polymer ?
#
loop_
_entity_poly.entity_id
_entity_poly.type
_entity_poly.pdbx_seq_one_letter_code
_entity_poly.pdbx_strand_id
1 'polypeptide(L)' 'YKAIVKMLLDTGKVGAGAKDENGQTALYRAAITGHEVVVQLLFDTGKVDAGEFLL' A
#
# COMPACT_ATOMS: atom_id res chain seq x y z
N TYR A 1 2.28 -12.37 4.60
CA TYR A 1 1.45 -11.23 4.16
C TYR A 1 1.46 -11.02 2.64
N LYS A 2 2.61 -11.10 1.96
CA LYS A 2 2.75 -10.92 0.49
C LYS A 2 1.64 -11.56 -0.35
N ALA A 3 1.41 -12.87 -0.21
CA ALA A 3 0.44 -13.60 -1.02
C ALA A 3 -1.00 -13.09 -0.84
N ILE A 4 -1.37 -12.73 0.39
CA ILE A 4 -2.70 -12.17 0.70
C ILE A 4 -2.83 -10.77 0.10
N VAL A 5 -1.81 -9.92 0.27
CA VAL A 5 -1.81 -8.56 -0.32
C VAL A 5 -1.95 -8.65 -1.84
N LYS A 6 -1.17 -9.51 -2.49
CA LYS A 6 -1.27 -9.73 -3.94
C LYS A 6 -2.67 -10.22 -4.34
N MET A 7 -3.20 -11.24 -3.66
CA MET A 7 -4.55 -11.76 -3.93
C MET A 7 -5.63 -10.68 -3.80
N LEU A 8 -5.53 -9.80 -2.78
CA LEU A 8 -6.46 -8.69 -2.61
C LEU A 8 -6.32 -7.67 -3.74
N LEU A 9 -5.10 -7.23 -4.06
CA LEU A 9 -4.84 -6.30 -5.16
C LEU A 9 -5.34 -6.83 -6.52
N ASP A 10 -5.10 -8.11 -6.80
CA ASP A 10 -5.52 -8.79 -8.03
C ASP A 10 -7.05 -8.80 -8.21
N THR A 11 -7.83 -8.63 -7.14
CA THR A 11 -9.30 -8.48 -7.27
C THR A 11 -9.72 -7.18 -7.95
N GLY A 12 -8.84 -6.17 -7.98
CA GLY A 12 -9.14 -4.83 -8.48
C GLY A 12 -10.12 -4.02 -7.64
N LYS A 13 -10.67 -4.59 -6.55
CA LYS A 13 -11.73 -3.99 -5.72
C LYS A 13 -11.20 -3.16 -4.55
N VAL A 14 -9.96 -3.38 -4.14
CA VAL A 14 -9.32 -2.62 -3.07
C VAL A 14 -8.64 -1.36 -3.61
N GLY A 15 -8.88 -0.23 -2.93
CA GLY A 15 -8.18 1.02 -3.19
C GLY A 15 -6.81 1.01 -2.52
N ALA A 16 -5.74 0.83 -3.29
CA ALA A 16 -4.37 0.80 -2.74
C ALA A 16 -3.96 2.13 -2.06
N GLY A 17 -4.50 3.26 -2.52
CA GLY A 17 -4.33 4.59 -1.90
C GLY A 17 -5.44 4.97 -0.91
N ALA A 18 -6.28 4.03 -0.49
CA ALA A 18 -7.28 4.31 0.54
C ALA A 18 -6.58 4.65 1.87
N LYS A 19 -7.13 5.66 2.55
CA LYS A 19 -6.66 6.10 3.86
C LYS A 19 -7.48 5.45 4.96
N ASP A 20 -6.81 5.04 6.03
CA ASP A 20 -7.47 4.62 7.27
C ASP A 20 -7.98 5.83 8.07
N GLU A 21 -8.53 5.58 9.26
CA GLU A 21 -9.08 6.61 10.16
C GLU A 21 -8.04 7.64 10.64
N ASN A 22 -6.75 7.30 10.55
CA ASN A 22 -5.64 8.20 10.88
C ASN A 22 -5.11 8.94 9.65
N GLY A 23 -5.76 8.80 8.49
CA GLY A 23 -5.31 9.39 7.24
C GLY A 23 -4.15 8.64 6.57
N GLN A 24 -3.80 7.43 7.04
CA GLN A 24 -2.63 6.69 6.58
C GLN A 24 -3.00 5.67 5.52
N THR A 25 -2.16 5.54 4.49
CA THR A 25 -2.34 4.52 3.46
C THR A 25 -1.68 3.19 3.83
N ALA A 26 -2.02 2.14 3.09
CA ALA A 26 -1.34 0.86 3.20
C ALA A 26 0.17 0.98 2.95
N LEU A 27 0.58 1.89 2.07
CA LEU A 27 1.98 2.18 1.76
C LEU A 27 2.71 2.78 2.97
N TYR A 28 2.10 3.78 3.61
CA TYR A 28 2.64 4.38 4.84
C TYR A 28 2.90 3.31 5.91
N ARG A 29 1.87 2.51 6.23
CA ARG A 29 1.96 1.45 7.24
C ARG A 29 3.04 0.43 6.90
N ALA A 30 3.15 0.01 5.64
CA ALA A 30 4.14 -0.97 5.20
C ALA A 30 5.57 -0.44 5.31
N ALA A 31 5.83 0.84 4.99
CA ALA A 31 7.18 1.37 5.07
C ALA A 31 7.64 1.58 6.52
N ILE A 32 6.80 2.15 7.39
CA ILE A 32 7.17 2.39 8.80
C ILE A 32 7.40 1.09 9.57
N THR A 33 6.84 -0.02 9.09
CA THR A 33 7.02 -1.36 9.68
C THR A 33 8.09 -2.19 8.97
N GLY A 34 8.72 -1.67 7.90
CA GLY A 34 9.78 -2.37 7.16
C GLY A 34 9.31 -3.51 6.27
N HIS A 35 8.04 -3.51 5.83
CA HIS A 35 7.49 -4.52 4.91
C HIS A 35 7.83 -4.21 3.44
N GLU A 36 9.11 -4.25 3.09
CA GLU A 36 9.64 -3.87 1.76
C GLU A 36 8.93 -4.54 0.57
N VAL A 37 8.61 -5.84 0.69
CA VAL A 37 7.92 -6.56 -0.38
C VAL A 37 6.47 -6.08 -0.57
N VAL A 38 5.82 -5.65 0.52
CA VAL A 38 4.47 -5.07 0.45
C VAL A 38 4.54 -3.67 -0.16
N VAL A 39 5.58 -2.90 0.17
CA VAL A 39 5.86 -1.59 -0.45
C VAL A 39 5.98 -1.73 -1.97
N GLN A 40 6.81 -2.66 -2.46
CA GLN A 40 6.94 -2.92 -3.90
C GLN A 40 5.61 -3.31 -4.54
N LEU A 41 4.86 -4.25 -3.95
CA LEU A 41 3.56 -4.66 -4.48
C LEU A 41 2.56 -3.50 -4.60
N LEU A 42 2.58 -2.56 -3.64
CA LEU A 42 1.71 -1.40 -3.66
C LEU A 42 2.14 -0.39 -4.74
N PHE A 43 3.45 -0.15 -4.90
CA PHE A 43 3.97 0.68 -6.00
C PHE A 43 3.64 0.12 -7.37
N ASP A 44 3.72 -1.20 -7.56
CA ASP A 44 3.42 -1.88 -8.83
C ASP A 44 1.97 -1.66 -9.29
N THR A 45 1.08 -1.23 -8.39
CA THR A 45 -0.30 -0.87 -8.76
C THR A 45 -0.40 0.45 -9.52
N GLY A 46 0.62 1.33 -9.41
CA GLY A 46 0.61 2.69 -9.97
C GLY A 46 -0.41 3.63 -9.32
N LYS A 47 -1.07 3.23 -8.22
CA LYS A 47 -2.12 4.00 -7.54
C LYS A 47 -1.63 4.78 -6.31
N VAL A 48 -0.39 4.57 -5.92
CA VAL A 48 0.27 5.22 -4.78
C VAL A 48 1.69 5.58 -5.17
N ASP A 49 2.23 6.62 -4.55
CA ASP A 49 3.60 7.07 -4.76
C ASP A 49 4.30 7.45 -3.44
N ALA A 50 5.61 7.74 -3.52
CA ALA A 50 6.42 8.09 -2.35
C ALA A 50 6.10 9.49 -1.78
N GLY A 51 5.36 10.32 -2.52
CA GLY A 51 4.93 11.66 -2.08
C GLY A 51 3.97 11.62 -0.91
N GLU A 52 3.30 10.48 -0.68
CA GLU A 52 2.44 10.27 0.50
C GLU A 52 3.18 10.32 1.84
N PHE A 53 4.52 10.31 1.85
CA PHE A 53 5.33 10.45 3.06
C PHE A 53 5.65 11.90 3.45
N LEU A 54 5.42 12.87 2.55
CA LEU A 54 5.97 14.22 2.68
C LEU A 54 4.94 15.32 2.99
N LEU A 55 3.69 14.97 3.30
CA LEU A 55 2.61 15.89 3.67
C LEU A 55 1.96 15.46 4.99
#